data_AF-A0A9X7TH76-F1
#
_entry.id   AF-A0A9X7TH76-F1
#
_cell.length_a   1.000
_cell.length_b   1.000
_cell.length_c   1.000
_cell.angle_alpha   90.00
_cell.angle_beta   90.00
_cell.angle_gamma   90.00
#
_symmetry.space_group_name_H-M   'P 1'
#
loop_
_entity.id
_entity.type
_entity.pdbx_description
1 polymer ?
#
loop_
_entity_poly.entity_id
_entity_poly.type
_entity_poly.pdbx_seq_one_letter_code
_entity_poly.pdbx_strand_id
1 'polypeptide(L)'
;MNNAIVWASITLALSVLLTYFAGIRYFKTRNAMWLFWFLGFILFVVASICQEFFAFNIGGYLLSAIYVFTVAELVIALSLGSIQQAPKKWIKAYYGYSLVSTILLIISIVTQRFNVVENGLPMNFPSSVMATSSMGTIVATGIILFFAAKALLFKGNKLKMISVILGVVILGFGGTLVGAGFIIALYLSEIIGMSLFLYGII
;
A
#
# COMPACT_ATOMS: atom_id res chain seq x y z
N MET A 1 0.80 23.19 8.65
CA MET A 1 2.03 22.84 7.90
C MET A 1 2.98 21.97 8.71
N ASN A 2 3.47 22.38 9.90
CA ASN A 2 4.47 21.59 10.66
C ASN A 2 4.09 20.11 10.90
N ASN A 3 2.84 19.81 11.22
CA ASN A 3 2.46 18.43 11.55
C ASN A 3 2.47 17.50 10.32
N ALA A 4 2.03 17.97 9.14
CA ALA A 4 1.98 17.15 7.93
C ALA A 4 3.39 16.71 7.47
N ILE A 5 4.36 17.62 7.58
CA ILE A 5 5.77 17.33 7.28
C ILE A 5 6.29 16.26 8.24
N VAL A 6 6.07 16.43 9.55
CA VAL A 6 6.52 15.44 10.55
C VAL A 6 5.92 14.06 10.27
N TRP A 7 4.62 13.97 9.96
CA TRP A 7 3.96 12.71 9.66
C TRP A 7 4.45 12.06 8.36
N ALA A 8 4.66 12.86 7.30
CA ALA A 8 5.24 12.39 6.05
C ALA A 8 6.67 11.85 6.26
N SER A 9 7.48 12.53 7.07
CA SER A 9 8.86 12.10 7.34
C SER A 9 8.94 10.82 8.15
N ILE A 10 8.05 10.64 9.12
CA ILE A 10 7.94 9.37 9.86
C ILE A 10 7.53 8.24 8.90
N THR A 11 6.56 8.49 8.03
CA THR A 11 6.07 7.53 7.03
C THR A 11 7.18 7.15 6.05
N LEU A 12 7.96 8.13 5.59
CA LEU A 12 9.13 7.90 4.75
C LEU A 12 10.17 7.02 5.46
N ALA A 13 10.54 7.37 6.70
CA ALA A 13 11.51 6.59 7.47
C ALA A 13 11.05 5.12 7.67
N LEU A 14 9.78 4.91 8.04
CA LEU A 14 9.20 3.57 8.19
C LEU A 14 9.17 2.80 6.87
N SER A 15 8.80 3.45 5.76
CA SER A 15 8.77 2.81 4.44
C SER A 15 10.16 2.36 3.99
N VAL A 16 11.21 3.14 4.28
CA VAL A 16 12.61 2.78 4.01
C VAL A 16 13.05 1.58 4.86
N LEU A 17 12.72 1.57 6.15
CA LEU A 17 13.02 0.45 7.04
C LEU A 17 12.33 -0.84 6.59
N LEU A 18 11.03 -0.78 6.27
CA LEU A 18 10.27 -1.92 5.74
C LEU A 18 10.90 -2.46 4.45
N THR A 19 11.27 -1.55 3.54
CA THR A 19 11.95 -1.89 2.28
C THR A 19 13.26 -2.60 2.54
N TYR A 20 14.07 -2.10 3.47
CA TYR A 20 15.36 -2.69 3.83
C TYR A 20 15.20 -4.10 4.40
N PHE A 21 14.32 -4.31 5.39
CA PHE A 21 14.12 -5.62 6.01
C PHE A 21 13.49 -6.64 5.04
N ALA A 22 12.52 -6.23 4.23
CA ALA A 22 11.96 -7.09 3.19
C ALA A 22 13.01 -7.45 2.13
N GLY A 23 13.86 -6.48 1.75
CA GLY A 23 14.98 -6.67 0.84
C GLY A 23 15.98 -7.70 1.36
N ILE A 24 16.40 -7.59 2.62
CA ILE A 24 17.28 -8.59 3.26
C ILE A 24 16.67 -9.99 3.17
N ARG A 25 15.38 -10.14 3.52
CA ARG A 25 14.70 -11.45 3.46
C ARG A 25 14.62 -11.97 2.03
N TYR A 26 14.34 -11.11 1.05
CA TYR A 26 14.35 -11.50 -0.36
C TYR A 26 15.73 -11.97 -0.81
N PHE A 27 16.79 -11.19 -0.58
CA PHE A 27 18.13 -11.55 -1.04
C PHE A 27 18.68 -12.81 -0.36
N LYS A 28 18.30 -13.08 0.89
CA LYS A 28 18.66 -14.32 1.61
C LYS A 28 17.89 -15.55 1.13
N THR A 29 16.60 -15.42 0.85
CA THR A 29 15.73 -16.59 0.55
C THR A 29 15.46 -16.81 -0.93
N ARG A 30 15.63 -15.78 -1.76
CA ARG A 30 15.26 -15.74 -3.19
C ARG A 30 13.83 -16.20 -3.47
N ASN A 31 12.93 -16.01 -2.50
CA ASN A 31 11.54 -16.43 -2.60
C ASN A 31 10.69 -15.35 -3.30
N ALA A 32 9.83 -15.77 -4.23
CA ALA A 32 8.92 -14.88 -4.96
C ALA A 32 7.99 -14.07 -4.05
N MET A 33 7.52 -14.61 -2.92
CA MET A 33 6.73 -13.86 -1.94
C MET A 33 7.49 -12.63 -1.45
N TRP A 34 8.76 -12.82 -1.06
CA TRP A 34 9.60 -11.74 -0.56
C TRP A 34 9.99 -10.75 -1.66
N LEU A 35 10.11 -11.19 -2.92
CA LEU A 35 10.31 -10.30 -4.06
C LEU A 35 9.15 -9.31 -4.18
N PHE A 36 7.92 -9.81 -4.24
CA PHE A 36 6.74 -8.97 -4.38
C PHE A 36 6.54 -8.04 -3.19
N TRP A 37 6.85 -8.51 -1.97
CA TRP A 37 6.79 -7.65 -0.78
C TRP A 37 7.84 -6.54 -0.82
N PHE A 38 9.08 -6.88 -1.22
CA PHE A 38 10.13 -5.90 -1.41
C PHE A 38 9.76 -4.84 -2.45
N LEU A 39 9.21 -5.24 -3.60
CA LEU A 39 8.71 -4.32 -4.63
C LEU A 39 7.55 -3.44 -4.11
N GLY A 40 6.62 -4.02 -3.35
CA GLY A 40 5.55 -3.26 -2.71
C GLY A 40 6.07 -2.18 -1.76
N PHE A 41 7.09 -2.49 -0.95
CA PHE A 41 7.69 -1.48 -0.06
C PHE A 41 8.52 -0.44 -0.81
N ILE A 42 9.15 -0.77 -1.94
CA ILE A 42 9.76 0.24 -2.82
C ILE A 42 8.69 1.22 -3.31
N LEU A 43 7.55 0.72 -3.79
CA LEU A 43 6.43 1.58 -4.22
C LEU A 43 5.92 2.45 -3.06
N PHE A 44 5.93 1.92 -1.84
CA PHE A 44 5.60 2.70 -0.66
C PHE A 44 6.60 3.83 -0.41
N VAL A 45 7.91 3.59 -0.52
CA VAL A 45 8.91 4.68 -0.43
C VAL A 45 8.61 5.79 -1.44
N VAL A 46 8.25 5.44 -2.68
CA VAL A 46 7.87 6.42 -3.70
C VAL A 46 6.60 7.18 -3.32
N ALA A 47 5.59 6.50 -2.78
CA ALA A 47 4.36 7.13 -2.29
C ALA A 47 4.65 8.11 -1.13
N SER A 48 5.49 7.71 -0.16
CA SER A 48 5.90 8.55 0.97
C SER A 48 6.69 9.78 0.51
N ILE A 49 7.55 9.65 -0.51
CA ILE A 49 8.23 10.80 -1.13
C ILE A 49 7.21 11.76 -1.76
N CYS A 50 6.15 11.25 -2.41
CA CYS A 50 5.09 12.11 -2.92
C CYS A 50 4.36 12.84 -1.79
N GLN A 51 4.09 12.17 -0.66
CA GLN A 51 3.48 12.78 0.53
C GLN A 51 4.35 13.89 1.14
N GLU A 52 5.68 13.76 1.11
CA GLU A 52 6.60 14.84 1.50
C GLU A 52 6.36 16.09 0.65
N PHE A 53 6.38 15.94 -0.69
CA PHE A 53 6.08 17.07 -1.58
C PHE A 53 4.69 17.67 -1.31
N PHE A 54 3.68 16.83 -1.11
CA PHE A 54 2.34 17.29 -0.76
C PHE A 54 2.34 18.10 0.55
N ALA A 55 3.10 17.69 1.57
CA ALA A 55 3.19 18.41 2.85
C ALA A 55 3.75 19.84 2.71
N PHE A 56 4.54 20.12 1.64
CA PHE A 56 5.00 21.45 1.26
C PHE A 56 4.02 22.21 0.33
N ASN A 57 2.79 21.71 0.15
CA ASN A 57 1.82 22.17 -0.86
C ASN A 57 2.34 22.07 -2.30
N ILE A 58 3.36 21.25 -2.56
CA ILE A 58 3.85 20.99 -3.90
C ILE A 58 3.00 19.86 -4.49
N GLY A 59 2.12 20.22 -5.42
CA GLY A 59 1.19 19.30 -6.08
C GLY A 59 1.25 19.38 -7.60
N GLY A 60 0.22 18.83 -8.24
CA GLY A 60 0.09 18.84 -9.69
C GLY A 60 -0.23 17.45 -10.23
N TYR A 61 -0.63 17.42 -11.50
CA TYR A 61 -1.12 16.20 -12.14
C TYR A 61 -0.11 15.06 -12.12
N LEU A 62 1.15 15.32 -12.49
CA LEU A 62 2.16 14.28 -12.56
C LEU A 62 2.42 13.64 -11.19
N LEU A 63 2.60 14.45 -10.16
CA LEU A 63 2.88 13.98 -8.80
C LEU A 63 1.67 13.24 -8.21
N SER A 64 0.46 13.75 -8.47
CA SER A 64 -0.81 13.10 -8.09
C SER A 64 -0.99 11.75 -8.77
N ALA A 65 -0.68 11.67 -10.07
CA ALA A 65 -0.75 10.44 -10.85
C ALA A 65 0.24 9.38 -10.34
N ILE A 66 1.49 9.78 -10.07
CA ILE A 66 2.51 8.88 -9.49
C ILE A 66 2.04 8.37 -8.14
N TYR A 67 1.59 9.25 -7.24
CA TYR A 67 1.13 8.88 -5.91
C TYR A 67 -0.02 7.87 -5.95
N VAL A 68 -1.07 8.15 -6.73
CA VAL A 68 -2.22 7.25 -6.81
C VAL A 68 -1.83 5.90 -7.39
N PHE A 69 -1.00 5.90 -8.44
CA PHE A 69 -0.50 4.68 -9.04
C PHE A 69 0.31 3.86 -8.04
N THR A 70 1.26 4.47 -7.34
CA THR A 70 2.11 3.74 -6.38
C THR A 70 1.32 3.23 -5.18
N VAL A 71 0.33 3.99 -4.68
CA VAL A 71 -0.55 3.56 -3.59
C VAL A 71 -1.41 2.36 -4.00
N ALA A 72 -1.95 2.32 -5.21
CA ALA A 72 -2.72 1.17 -5.67
C ALA A 72 -1.81 -0.05 -5.90
N GLU A 73 -0.71 0.15 -6.62
CA GLU A 73 0.20 -0.92 -7.02
C GLU A 73 0.98 -1.51 -5.84
N LEU A 74 1.26 -0.74 -4.78
CA LEU A 74 1.91 -1.32 -3.60
C LEU A 74 1.02 -2.38 -2.95
N VAL A 75 -0.29 -2.14 -2.84
CA VAL A 75 -1.23 -3.12 -2.23
C VAL A 75 -1.37 -4.33 -3.15
N ILE A 76 -1.44 -4.12 -4.46
CA ILE A 76 -1.44 -5.19 -5.45
C ILE A 76 -0.16 -6.02 -5.32
N ALA A 77 1.02 -5.40 -5.30
CA ALA A 77 2.30 -6.09 -5.13
C ALA A 77 2.36 -6.91 -3.83
N LEU A 78 1.95 -6.35 -2.69
CA LEU A 78 1.88 -7.08 -1.42
C LEU A 78 0.95 -8.31 -1.51
N SER A 79 -0.19 -8.17 -2.19
CA SER A 79 -1.11 -9.29 -2.43
C SER A 79 -0.56 -10.34 -3.39
N LEU A 80 0.22 -9.94 -4.40
CA LEU A 80 0.96 -10.85 -5.30
C LEU A 80 2.02 -11.64 -4.56
N GLY A 81 2.58 -11.11 -3.47
CA GLY A 81 3.42 -11.89 -2.57
C GLY A 81 2.61 -12.88 -1.75
N SER A 82 1.47 -12.44 -1.19
CA SER A 82 0.61 -13.27 -0.34
C SER A 82 0.02 -14.48 -1.09
N ILE A 83 -0.41 -14.29 -2.35
CA ILE A 83 -1.00 -15.34 -3.20
C ILE A 83 -0.01 -16.47 -3.54
N GLN A 84 1.31 -16.28 -3.37
CA GLN A 84 2.31 -17.32 -3.63
C GLN A 84 2.12 -18.58 -2.75
N GLN A 85 1.30 -18.47 -1.72
CA GLN A 85 0.89 -19.58 -0.85
C GLN A 85 -0.32 -20.37 -1.40
N ALA A 86 -0.83 -20.01 -2.57
CA ALA A 86 -1.96 -20.64 -3.25
C ALA A 86 -1.51 -21.68 -4.30
N PRO A 87 -2.40 -22.57 -4.75
CA PRO A 87 -2.14 -23.41 -5.91
C PRO A 87 -1.84 -22.59 -7.18
N LYS A 88 -0.95 -23.10 -8.06
CA LYS A 88 -0.48 -22.40 -9.27
C LYS A 88 -1.60 -21.84 -10.17
N LYS A 89 -2.75 -22.52 -10.26
CA LYS A 89 -3.90 -22.04 -11.06
C LYS A 89 -4.45 -20.70 -10.56
N TRP A 90 -4.50 -20.52 -9.24
CA TRP A 90 -4.99 -19.30 -8.60
C TRP A 90 -3.96 -18.17 -8.70
N ILE A 91 -2.67 -18.49 -8.60
CA ILE A 91 -1.59 -17.53 -8.82
C ILE A 91 -1.68 -16.94 -10.24
N LYS A 92 -1.80 -17.80 -11.27
CA LYS A 92 -1.91 -17.35 -12.67
C LYS A 92 -3.17 -16.52 -12.92
N ALA A 93 -4.32 -16.98 -12.41
CA ALA A 93 -5.58 -16.23 -12.54
C ALA A 93 -5.45 -14.84 -11.89
N TYR A 94 -4.85 -14.77 -10.71
CA TYR A 94 -4.67 -13.52 -10.01
C TYR A 94 -3.66 -12.58 -10.69
N TYR A 95 -2.59 -13.09 -11.30
CA TYR A 95 -1.72 -12.26 -12.16
C TYR A 95 -2.48 -11.60 -13.31
N GLY A 96 -3.39 -12.33 -13.96
CA GLY A 96 -4.26 -11.77 -14.99
C GLY A 96 -5.16 -10.66 -14.44
N TYR A 97 -5.81 -10.90 -13.29
CA TYR A 97 -6.64 -9.90 -12.62
C TYR A 97 -5.86 -8.65 -12.23
N SER A 98 -4.69 -8.81 -11.62
CA SER A 98 -3.82 -7.70 -11.22
C SER A 98 -3.41 -6.86 -12.43
N LEU A 99 -2.98 -7.51 -13.52
CA LEU A 99 -2.59 -6.82 -14.75
C LEU A 99 -3.76 -6.03 -15.38
N VAL A 100 -4.96 -6.60 -15.42
CA VAL A 100 -6.16 -5.89 -15.90
C VAL A 100 -6.48 -4.69 -15.00
N SER A 101 -6.37 -4.85 -13.67
CA SER A 101 -6.61 -3.77 -12.71
C SER A 101 -5.62 -2.61 -12.90
N THR A 102 -4.33 -2.93 -13.06
CA THR A 102 -3.27 -1.96 -13.34
C THR A 102 -3.54 -1.20 -14.64
N ILE A 103 -3.90 -1.90 -15.72
CA ILE A 103 -4.20 -1.25 -17.02
C ILE A 103 -5.38 -0.29 -16.89
N LEU A 104 -6.47 -0.71 -16.23
CA LEU A 104 -7.65 0.13 -16.05
C LEU A 104 -7.37 1.36 -15.19
N LEU A 105 -6.51 1.22 -14.17
CA LEU A 105 -6.05 2.36 -13.37
C LEU A 105 -5.22 3.34 -14.22
N ILE A 106 -4.28 2.84 -15.01
CA ILE A 106 -3.47 3.68 -15.92
C ILE A 106 -4.37 4.44 -16.89
N ILE A 107 -5.34 3.77 -17.51
CA ILE A 107 -6.31 4.41 -18.41
C ILE A 107 -7.07 5.52 -17.68
N SER A 108 -7.57 5.24 -16.47
CA SER A 108 -8.32 6.23 -15.68
C SER A 108 -7.48 7.45 -15.32
N ILE A 109 -6.20 7.23 -14.97
CA ILE A 109 -5.25 8.32 -14.67
C ILE A 109 -4.98 9.17 -15.92
N VAL A 110 -4.72 8.54 -17.07
CA VAL A 110 -4.30 9.26 -18.29
C VAL A 110 -5.47 10.01 -18.95
N THR A 111 -6.70 9.50 -18.81
CA THR A 111 -7.90 10.09 -19.42
C THR A 111 -8.43 11.33 -18.70
N GLN A 112 -8.03 11.54 -17.44
CA GLN A 112 -8.50 12.67 -16.64
C GLN A 112 -7.34 13.34 -15.90
N ARG A 113 -7.14 14.64 -16.12
CA ARG A 113 -6.20 15.42 -15.29
C ARG A 113 -6.83 15.75 -13.95
N PHE A 114 -6.06 15.64 -12.88
CA PHE A 114 -6.47 15.92 -11.51
C PHE A 114 -5.30 16.40 -10.67
N ASN A 115 -5.60 17.00 -9.51
CA ASN A 115 -4.62 17.27 -8.48
C ASN A 115 -5.21 16.79 -7.16
N VAL A 116 -4.57 15.82 -6.52
CA VAL A 116 -5.08 15.27 -5.25
C VAL A 116 -4.78 16.19 -4.08
N VAL A 117 -3.88 17.17 -4.24
CA VAL A 117 -3.43 18.02 -3.14
C VAL A 117 -4.47 19.06 -2.77
N GLU A 118 -4.95 18.99 -1.54
CA GLU A 118 -5.73 20.03 -0.87
C GLU A 118 -5.17 20.23 0.53
N ASN A 119 -4.87 21.47 0.93
CA ASN A 119 -4.25 21.78 2.24
C ASN A 119 -2.98 20.96 2.56
N GLY A 120 -2.22 20.61 1.52
CA GLY A 120 -0.99 19.83 1.60
C GLY A 120 -1.20 18.31 1.75
N LEU A 121 -2.38 17.82 1.39
CA LEU A 121 -2.84 16.46 1.70
C LEU A 121 -3.52 15.82 0.48
N PRO A 122 -3.40 14.50 0.28
CA PRO A 122 -4.02 13.81 -0.85
C PRO A 122 -5.51 13.52 -0.58
N MET A 123 -6.40 14.40 -1.05
CA MET A 123 -7.85 14.34 -0.80
C MET A 123 -8.72 14.38 -2.06
N ASN A 124 -8.30 15.08 -3.11
CA ASN A 124 -9.13 15.33 -4.29
C ASN A 124 -8.97 14.27 -5.40
N PHE A 125 -9.47 13.07 -5.13
CA PHE A 125 -9.41 11.95 -6.09
C PHE A 125 -10.62 11.96 -7.04
N PRO A 126 -10.41 11.90 -8.36
CA PRO A 126 -11.50 11.68 -9.32
C PRO A 126 -12.22 10.36 -9.09
N SER A 127 -13.53 10.33 -9.33
CA SER A 127 -14.36 9.13 -9.14
C SER A 127 -13.91 7.93 -9.98
N SER A 128 -13.51 8.16 -11.24
CA SER A 128 -12.99 7.14 -12.15
C SER A 128 -11.71 6.48 -11.63
N VAL A 129 -10.77 7.31 -11.18
CA VAL A 129 -9.48 6.89 -10.62
C VAL A 129 -9.68 6.17 -9.29
N MET A 130 -10.57 6.67 -8.43
CA MET A 130 -10.92 6.03 -7.18
C MET A 130 -11.57 4.65 -7.43
N ALA A 131 -12.53 4.54 -8.35
CA ALA A 131 -13.20 3.29 -8.66
C ALA A 131 -12.23 2.21 -9.18
N THR A 132 -11.34 2.57 -10.11
CA THR A 132 -10.36 1.62 -10.66
C THR A 132 -9.25 1.27 -9.67
N SER A 133 -8.82 2.21 -8.83
CA SER A 133 -7.90 1.93 -7.72
C SER A 133 -8.54 0.99 -6.68
N SER A 134 -9.80 1.22 -6.30
CA SER A 134 -10.56 0.36 -5.39
C SER A 134 -10.72 -1.06 -5.91
N MET A 135 -10.94 -1.23 -7.22
CA MET A 135 -11.03 -2.57 -7.84
C MET A 135 -9.79 -3.40 -7.55
N GLY A 136 -8.59 -2.83 -7.72
CA GLY A 136 -7.34 -3.52 -7.39
C GLY A 136 -7.14 -3.71 -5.88
N THR A 137 -7.26 -2.61 -5.12
CA THR A 137 -6.89 -2.55 -3.69
C THR A 137 -7.82 -3.33 -2.77
N ILE A 138 -9.14 -3.37 -3.02
CA ILE A 138 -10.10 -4.13 -2.21
C ILE A 138 -9.82 -5.63 -2.32
N VAL A 139 -9.70 -6.14 -3.55
CA VAL A 139 -9.43 -7.57 -3.80
C VAL A 139 -8.04 -7.95 -3.27
N ALA A 140 -7.04 -7.10 -3.49
CA ALA A 140 -5.70 -7.29 -2.98
C ALA A 140 -5.67 -7.37 -1.44
N THR A 141 -6.39 -6.47 -0.75
CA THR A 141 -6.56 -6.48 0.70
C THR A 141 -7.19 -7.77 1.18
N GLY A 142 -8.27 -8.24 0.52
CA GLY A 142 -8.91 -9.51 0.84
C GLY A 142 -7.97 -10.72 0.73
N ILE A 143 -7.11 -10.74 -0.30
CA ILE A 143 -6.10 -11.80 -0.46
C ILE A 143 -5.05 -11.76 0.65
N ILE A 144 -4.54 -10.57 0.98
CA ILE A 144 -3.57 -10.42 2.08
C ILE A 144 -4.17 -10.94 3.39
N LEU A 145 -5.39 -10.51 3.73
CA LEU A 145 -6.08 -10.93 4.95
C LEU A 145 -6.35 -12.43 4.97
N PHE A 146 -6.82 -13.01 3.85
CA PHE A 146 -7.08 -14.45 3.76
C PHE A 146 -5.82 -15.27 4.05
N PHE A 147 -4.69 -14.93 3.42
CA PHE A 147 -3.45 -15.67 3.63
C PHE A 147 -2.80 -15.39 4.98
N ALA A 148 -2.95 -14.19 5.52
CA ALA A 148 -2.50 -13.88 6.88
C ALA A 148 -3.31 -14.66 7.93
N ALA A 149 -4.64 -14.74 7.78
CA ALA A 149 -5.52 -15.53 8.64
C ALA A 149 -5.24 -17.04 8.52
N LYS A 150 -5.03 -17.55 7.30
CA LYS A 150 -4.58 -18.93 7.10
C LYS A 150 -3.24 -19.19 7.81
N ALA A 151 -2.27 -18.29 7.67
CA ALA A 151 -0.98 -18.43 8.33
C ALA A 151 -1.12 -18.40 9.87
N LEU A 152 -2.02 -17.59 10.43
CA LEU A 152 -2.31 -17.57 11.86
C LEU A 152 -2.79 -18.93 12.40
N LEU A 153 -3.65 -19.62 11.64
CA LEU A 153 -4.22 -20.91 12.05
C LEU A 153 -3.19 -22.04 12.00
N PHE A 154 -2.24 -21.98 11.07
CA PHE A 154 -1.37 -23.12 10.76
C PHE A 154 0.13 -22.89 11.04
N LYS A 155 0.58 -21.68 11.44
CA LYS A 155 1.99 -21.39 11.77
C LYS A 155 2.17 -20.98 13.23
N GLY A 156 3.33 -21.31 13.79
CA GLY A 156 3.64 -21.13 15.21
C GLY A 156 3.79 -19.68 15.70
N ASN A 157 4.00 -18.70 14.81
CA ASN A 157 4.28 -17.32 15.22
C ASN A 157 3.04 -16.41 15.20
N LYS A 158 2.09 -16.71 16.08
CA LYS A 158 0.75 -16.10 16.12
C LYS A 158 0.79 -14.58 16.29
N LEU A 159 1.65 -14.04 17.16
CA LEU A 159 1.74 -12.60 17.42
C LEU A 159 2.19 -11.81 16.18
N LYS A 160 3.20 -12.30 15.45
CA LYS A 160 3.65 -11.65 14.21
C LYS A 160 2.55 -11.65 13.14
N MET A 161 1.78 -12.73 13.04
CA MET A 161 0.66 -12.81 12.10
C MET A 161 -0.50 -11.90 12.51
N ILE A 162 -0.84 -11.82 13.80
CA ILE A 162 -1.84 -10.86 14.31
C ILE A 162 -1.42 -9.43 13.97
N SER A 163 -0.14 -9.11 14.16
CA SER A 163 0.41 -7.79 13.85
C SER A 163 0.23 -7.44 12.37
N VAL A 164 0.53 -8.36 11.44
CA VAL A 164 0.29 -8.15 10.00
C VAL A 164 -1.19 -7.92 9.71
N ILE A 165 -2.09 -8.74 10.28
CA ILE A 165 -3.55 -8.60 10.09
C ILE A 165 -4.02 -7.24 10.58
N LEU A 166 -3.68 -6.86 11.82
CA LEU A 166 -4.04 -5.56 12.39
C LEU A 166 -3.47 -4.42 11.57
N GLY A 167 -2.23 -4.55 11.08
CA GLY A 167 -1.61 -3.55 10.21
C GLY A 167 -2.42 -3.31 8.93
N VAL A 168 -2.81 -4.37 8.23
CA VAL A 168 -3.65 -4.27 7.02
C VAL A 168 -5.02 -3.67 7.32
N VAL A 169 -5.65 -4.10 8.40
CA VAL A 169 -6.98 -3.61 8.80
C VAL A 169 -6.91 -2.11 9.12
N ILE A 170 -5.94 -1.68 9.92
CA ILE A 170 -5.75 -0.29 10.30
C ILE A 170 -5.48 0.58 9.06
N LEU A 171 -4.60 0.15 8.15
CA LEU A 171 -4.34 0.85 6.89
C LEU A 171 -5.61 0.98 6.02
N GLY A 172 -6.42 -0.09 5.94
CA GLY A 172 -7.69 -0.06 5.21
C GLY A 172 -8.71 0.92 5.82
N PHE A 173 -8.80 0.96 7.15
CA PHE A 173 -9.62 1.96 7.85
C PHE A 173 -9.10 3.38 7.62
N GLY A 174 -7.78 3.56 7.58
CA GLY A 174 -7.12 4.82 7.23
C GLY A 174 -7.65 5.45 5.95
N GLY A 175 -7.60 4.70 4.85
CA GLY A 175 -8.10 5.15 3.55
C GLY A 175 -9.59 5.49 3.56
N THR A 176 -10.40 4.73 4.31
CA THR A 176 -11.84 4.98 4.44
C THR A 176 -12.12 6.27 5.23
N LEU A 177 -11.36 6.51 6.31
CA LEU A 177 -11.50 7.69 7.15
C LEU A 177 -11.12 8.98 6.43
N VAL A 178 -10.16 8.93 5.48
CA VAL A 178 -9.86 10.06 4.58
C VAL A 178 -11.06 10.42 3.71
N GLY A 179 -11.74 9.42 3.15
CA GLY A 179 -12.97 9.63 2.38
C GLY A 179 -14.08 10.30 3.19
N ALA A 180 -14.05 10.17 4.52
CA ALA A 180 -14.97 10.82 5.45
C ALA A 180 -14.44 12.16 6.02
N GLY A 181 -13.29 12.66 5.55
CA GLY A 181 -12.70 13.93 5.99
C GLY A 181 -11.79 13.86 7.22
N PHE A 182 -11.51 12.67 7.76
CA PHE A 182 -10.63 12.49 8.92
C PHE A 182 -9.16 12.30 8.50
N ILE A 183 -8.51 13.41 8.16
CA ILE A 183 -7.21 13.38 7.48
C ILE A 183 -6.06 12.92 8.39
N ILE A 184 -6.09 13.31 9.67
CA ILE A 184 -5.09 12.86 10.65
C ILE A 184 -5.13 11.32 10.80
N ALA A 185 -6.31 10.71 10.58
CA ALA A 185 -6.44 9.26 10.64
C ALA A 185 -5.63 8.55 9.56
N LEU A 186 -5.38 9.18 8.39
CA LEU A 186 -4.51 8.59 7.36
C LEU A 186 -3.11 8.36 7.91
N TYR A 187 -2.45 9.42 8.34
CA TYR A 187 -1.07 9.33 8.82
C TYR A 187 -0.94 8.46 10.06
N LEU A 188 -1.89 8.54 11.00
CA LEU A 188 -1.88 7.67 12.16
C LEU A 188 -2.07 6.20 11.76
N SER A 189 -2.99 5.91 10.84
CA SER A 189 -3.18 4.55 10.35
C SER A 189 -1.97 4.02 9.60
N GLU A 190 -1.31 4.88 8.82
CA GLU A 190 -0.07 4.59 8.10
C GLU A 190 1.03 4.23 9.08
N ILE A 191 1.30 5.11 10.06
CA ILE A 191 2.36 4.92 11.06
C ILE A 191 2.10 3.67 11.90
N ILE A 192 0.90 3.52 12.46
CA ILE A 192 0.54 2.38 13.30
C ILE A 192 0.58 1.10 12.46
N GLY A 193 -0.04 1.12 11.28
CA GLY A 193 -0.11 -0.01 10.38
C GLY A 193 1.27 -0.48 9.93
N MET A 194 2.14 0.45 9.55
CA MET A 194 3.54 0.17 9.18
C MET A 194 4.35 -0.38 10.34
N SER A 195 4.19 0.17 11.54
CA SER A 195 4.90 -0.30 12.73
C SER A 195 4.53 -1.75 13.06
N LEU A 196 3.24 -2.08 12.92
CA LEU A 196 2.74 -3.45 13.07
C LEU A 196 3.24 -4.38 11.96
N PHE A 197 3.28 -3.90 10.72
CA PHE A 197 3.87 -4.65 9.61
C PHE A 197 5.35 -4.93 9.83
N LEU A 198 6.09 -3.94 10.31
CA LEU A 198 7.52 -4.03 10.59
C LEU A 198 7.78 -5.06 11.68
N TYR A 199 7.02 -5.05 12.78
CA TYR A 199 7.10 -6.09 13.80
C TYR A 199 6.74 -7.49 13.27
N GLY A 200 5.78 -7.58 12.35
CA GLY A 200 5.43 -8.84 11.69
C GLY A 200 6.53 -9.38 10.76
N ILE A 201 7.30 -8.48 10.14
CA ILE A 201 8.38 -8.78 9.17
C ILE A 201 9.74 -8.93 9.82
N ILE A 202 10.02 -8.37 11.00
CA ILE A 202 11.26 -8.65 11.74
C ILE A 202 11.11 -10.01 12.43
#